data_AF-A0A1I7G8Q3-F1
#
_entry.id   AF-A0A1I7G8Q3-F1
#
_cell.length_a   1.000
_cell.length_b   1.000
_cell.length_c   1.000
_cell.angle_alpha   90.00
_cell.angle_beta   90.00
_cell.angle_gamma   90.00
#
_symmetry.space_group_name_H-M   'P 1'
#
loop_
_entity.id
_entity.type
_entity.pdbx_description
1 polymer ?
#
loop_
_entity_poly.entity_id
_entity_poly.type
_entity_poly.pdbx_seq_one_letter_code
_entity_poly.pdbx_strand_id
1 'polypeptide(L)'
;MEKGTSDSSLASEMVSWEKAGNTLFLKGTLDRNSLLPLWQKRESVLEGIDNIDVSLLSHVDSTGLALFVRLRGEYQQDGKILSFSGVGERLNTLIALYGLQSLLEENQPKT
;
A
#
# COMPACT_ATOMS: atom_id res chain seq x y z
N MET A 1 -16.27 24.26 36.93
CA MET A 1 -16.73 22.86 36.83
C MET A 1 -16.96 22.57 35.35
N GLU A 2 -16.10 21.76 34.72
CA GLU A 2 -16.31 20.31 34.51
C GLU A 2 -17.53 20.08 33.59
N LYS A 3 -17.48 19.45 32.41
CA LYS A 3 -16.64 18.38 31.83
C LYS A 3 -16.60 18.60 30.29
N GLY A 4 -15.57 18.25 29.52
CA GLY A 4 -15.00 16.92 29.38
C GLY A 4 -15.79 16.12 28.33
N THR A 5 -15.42 16.26 27.05
CA THR A 5 -15.70 15.27 26.01
C THR A 5 -14.45 15.14 25.14
N SER A 6 -13.54 14.30 25.64
CA SER A 6 -12.65 13.52 24.80
C SER A 6 -13.54 12.59 23.97
N ASP A 7 -13.62 12.81 22.66
CA ASP A 7 -14.13 11.81 21.73
C ASP A 7 -12.95 11.38 20.86
N SER A 8 -12.18 10.45 21.40
CA SER A 8 -11.23 9.65 20.65
C SER A 8 -11.71 8.22 20.78
N SER A 9 -12.23 7.65 19.70
CA SER A 9 -11.89 6.32 19.17
C SER A 9 -12.99 5.83 18.23
N LEU A 10 -12.59 5.10 17.18
CA LEU A 10 -13.38 4.53 16.06
C LEU A 10 -13.45 5.35 14.76
N ALA A 11 -12.43 6.15 14.44
CA ALA A 11 -12.11 6.34 13.03
C ALA A 11 -11.47 5.03 12.54
N SER A 12 -12.19 4.22 11.77
CA SER A 12 -11.53 3.22 10.92
C SER A 12 -10.45 4.00 10.15
N GLU A 13 -9.18 3.70 10.39
CA GLU A 13 -8.08 4.46 9.79
C GLU A 13 -8.09 4.22 8.28
N MET A 14 -8.91 4.98 7.54
CA MET A 14 -8.99 4.90 6.10
C MET A 14 -7.60 5.08 5.51
N VAL A 15 -7.33 4.37 4.42
CA VAL A 15 -6.08 4.56 3.71
C VAL A 15 -6.02 6.00 3.21
N SER A 16 -4.91 6.66 3.49
CA SER A 16 -4.53 7.94 2.93
C SER A 16 -3.20 7.78 2.21
N TRP A 17 -2.93 8.69 1.27
CA TRP A 17 -1.72 8.63 0.49
C TRP A 17 -1.16 10.02 0.21
N GLU A 18 0.17 10.08 0.12
CA GLU A 18 0.91 11.29 -0.21
C GLU A 18 1.97 10.96 -1.26
N LYS A 19 2.10 11.81 -2.28
CA LYS A 19 3.11 11.65 -3.32
C LYS A 19 4.25 12.62 -3.05
N ALA A 20 5.47 12.10 -2.98
CA ALA A 20 6.70 12.91 -2.96
C ALA A 20 7.68 12.37 -4.02
N GLY A 21 7.90 13.17 -5.07
CA GLY A 21 8.65 12.73 -6.24
C GLY A 21 8.01 11.50 -6.89
N ASN A 22 8.79 10.42 -7.00
CA ASN A 22 8.36 9.16 -7.59
C ASN A 22 7.88 8.14 -6.54
N THR A 23 7.80 8.54 -5.26
CA THR A 23 7.34 7.66 -4.17
C THR A 23 5.92 8.03 -3.73
N LEU A 24 5.08 7.00 -3.61
CA LEU A 24 3.76 7.09 -2.99
C LEU A 24 3.83 6.52 -1.57
N PHE A 25 3.59 7.37 -0.57
CA PHE A 25 3.51 6.97 0.83
C PHE A 25 2.08 6.58 1.17
N LEU A 26 1.86 5.33 1.60
CA LEU A 26 0.56 4.86 2.08
C LEU A 26 0.51 4.86 3.60
N LYS A 27 -0.57 5.42 4.15
CA LYS A 27 -0.76 5.56 5.60
C LYS A 27 -2.13 5.08 6.06
N GLY A 28 -2.17 4.46 7.25
CA GLY A 28 -3.40 3.97 7.88
C GLY A 28 -3.62 2.48 7.63
N THR A 29 -4.87 2.05 7.48
CA THR A 29 -5.22 0.65 7.23
C THR A 29 -5.50 0.42 5.76
N LEU A 30 -4.96 -0.67 5.20
CA LEU A 30 -5.27 -1.16 3.86
C LEU A 30 -5.97 -2.52 3.95
N ASP A 31 -7.30 -2.48 3.94
CA ASP A 31 -8.19 -3.64 4.01
C ASP A 31 -9.34 -3.52 3.00
N ARG A 32 -10.25 -4.49 3.03
CA ARG A 32 -11.40 -4.56 2.10
C ARG A 32 -12.26 -3.30 2.10
N ASN A 33 -12.37 -2.62 3.23
CA ASN A 33 -13.24 -1.47 3.42
C ASN A 33 -12.52 -0.16 3.09
N SER A 34 -11.20 -0.11 3.32
CA SER A 34 -10.41 1.11 3.14
C SER A 34 -9.75 1.22 1.76
N LEU A 35 -9.55 0.12 1.02
CA LEU A 35 -8.79 0.15 -0.25
C LEU A 35 -9.53 0.81 -1.43
N LEU A 36 -10.87 0.88 -1.37
CA LEU A 36 -11.69 1.26 -2.53
C LEU A 36 -11.38 2.67 -3.08
N PRO A 37 -11.22 3.72 -2.25
CA PRO A 37 -10.87 5.05 -2.73
C PRO A 37 -9.52 5.11 -3.45
N LEU A 38 -8.52 4.36 -2.95
CA LEU A 38 -7.20 4.26 -3.58
C LEU A 38 -7.31 3.53 -4.93
N TRP A 39 -8.03 2.41 -4.98
CA TRP A 39 -8.22 1.62 -6.20
C TRP A 39 -8.89 2.42 -7.33
N GLN A 40 -9.94 3.17 -7.00
CA GLN A 40 -10.68 4.01 -7.96
C GLN A 40 -9.82 5.13 -8.55
N LYS A 41 -8.83 5.64 -7.79
CA LYS A 41 -7.95 6.74 -8.20
C LYS A 41 -6.57 6.28 -8.65
N ARG A 42 -6.31 4.98 -8.68
CA ARG A 42 -4.95 4.41 -8.84
C ARG A 42 -4.21 4.95 -10.06
N GLU A 43 -4.89 5.11 -11.20
CA GLU A 43 -4.26 5.61 -12.44
C GLU A 43 -3.67 7.01 -12.24
N SER A 44 -4.43 7.92 -11.63
CA SER A 44 -3.96 9.29 -11.32
C SER A 44 -2.95 9.32 -10.17
N VAL A 45 -3.11 8.46 -9.16
CA VAL A 45 -2.27 8.45 -7.95
C VAL A 45 -0.90 7.84 -8.26
N LEU A 46 -0.84 6.85 -9.15
CA LEU A 46 0.35 6.12 -9.53
C LEU A 46 1.06 6.71 -10.75
N GLU A 47 0.54 7.77 -11.36
CA GLU A 47 1.21 8.43 -12.48
C GLU A 47 2.61 8.90 -12.07
N GLY A 48 3.65 8.40 -12.76
CA GLY A 48 5.05 8.74 -12.44
C GLY A 48 5.58 8.18 -11.13
N ILE A 49 4.88 7.22 -10.51
CA ILE A 49 5.36 6.50 -9.31
C ILE A 49 6.13 5.26 -9.75
N ASP A 50 7.28 5.01 -9.13
CA ASP A 50 8.07 3.77 -9.27
C ASP A 50 8.25 3.04 -7.93
N ASN A 51 7.96 3.68 -6.80
CA ASN A 51 8.06 3.13 -5.46
C ASN A 51 6.80 3.41 -4.63
N ILE A 52 6.29 2.40 -3.93
CA ILE A 52 5.25 2.54 -2.91
C ILE A 52 5.87 2.28 -1.54
N ASP A 53 5.91 3.31 -0.71
CA ASP A 53 6.33 3.19 0.70
C ASP A 53 5.11 2.80 1.55
N VAL A 54 5.26 1.70 2.28
CA VAL A 54 4.21 1.13 3.15
C VAL A 54 4.58 1.20 4.64
N SER A 55 5.60 1.97 5.01
CA SER A 55 6.07 2.09 6.41
C SER A 55 5.05 2.73 7.34
N LEU A 56 4.14 3.54 6.80
CA LEU A 56 3.11 4.25 7.55
C LEU A 56 1.77 3.49 7.61
N LEU A 57 1.71 2.27 7.06
CA LEU A 57 0.53 1.40 7.18
C LEU A 57 0.50 0.74 8.57
N SER A 58 -0.59 0.96 9.30
CA SER A 58 -0.86 0.34 10.61
C SER A 58 -1.39 -1.09 10.47
N HIS A 59 -2.09 -1.39 9.38
CA HIS A 59 -2.63 -2.72 9.10
C HIS A 59 -2.77 -2.99 7.60
N VAL A 60 -2.48 -4.23 7.20
CA VAL A 60 -2.70 -4.74 5.85
C VAL A 60 -3.25 -6.16 5.97
N ASP A 61 -4.38 -6.43 5.31
CA ASP A 61 -4.96 -7.78 5.23
C ASP A 61 -4.66 -8.45 3.88
N SER A 62 -5.31 -9.59 3.62
CA SER A 62 -5.16 -10.31 2.34
C SER A 62 -5.66 -9.51 1.13
N THR A 63 -6.64 -8.61 1.30
CA THR A 63 -7.15 -7.76 0.22
C THR A 63 -6.22 -6.60 -0.08
N GLY A 64 -5.58 -6.01 0.93
CA GLY A 64 -4.51 -5.05 0.74
C GLY A 64 -3.30 -5.65 0.03
N LEU A 65 -2.94 -6.89 0.37
CA LEU A 65 -1.88 -7.61 -0.34
C LEU A 65 -2.26 -7.93 -1.80
N ALA A 66 -3.51 -8.33 -2.05
CA ALA A 66 -4.00 -8.55 -3.41
C ALA A 66 -3.94 -7.28 -4.26
N LEU A 67 -4.20 -6.11 -3.66
CA LEU A 67 -4.00 -4.82 -4.32
C LEU A 67 -2.54 -4.64 -4.76
N PHE A 68 -1.56 -4.88 -3.88
CA PHE A 68 -0.15 -4.74 -4.22
C PHE A 68 0.28 -5.67 -5.37
N VAL A 69 -0.16 -6.93 -5.34
CA VAL A 69 0.08 -7.89 -6.42
C VAL A 69 -0.52 -7.37 -7.74
N ARG A 70 -1.75 -6.84 -7.69
CA ARG A 70 -2.42 -6.31 -8.87
C ARG A 70 -1.70 -5.11 -9.46
N LEU A 71 -1.31 -4.14 -8.63
CA LEU A 71 -0.55 -2.95 -9.07
C LEU A 71 0.78 -3.34 -9.71
N ARG A 72 1.50 -4.28 -9.10
CA ARG A 72 2.77 -4.77 -9.64
C ARG A 72 2.57 -5.47 -10.98
N GLY A 73 1.51 -6.26 -11.12
CA GLY A 73 1.13 -6.88 -12.39
C GLY A 73 0.82 -5.84 -13.47
N GLU A 74 0.07 -4.78 -13.16
CA GLU A 74 -0.22 -3.67 -14.09
C GLU A 74 1.07 -2.99 -14.57
N TYR A 75 2.01 -2.71 -13.67
CA TYR A 75 3.32 -2.14 -14.02
C TYR A 75 4.16 -3.06 -14.91
N GLN A 76 4.21 -4.35 -14.58
CA GLN A 76 4.93 -5.34 -15.38
C GLN A 76 4.39 -5.45 -16.80
N GLN A 77 3.06 -5.37 -16.99
CA GLN A 77 2.45 -5.38 -18.32
C GLN A 77 2.84 -4.14 -19.15
N ASP A 78 3.01 -2.99 -18.48
CA ASP A 78 3.48 -1.74 -19.09
C ASP A 78 5.01 -1.70 -19.30
N GLY A 79 5.74 -2.76 -18.94
CA GLY A 79 7.21 -2.79 -18.99
C GLY A 79 7.89 -1.89 -17.95
N LYS A 80 7.14 -1.47 -16.92
CA LYS A 80 7.62 -0.63 -15.81
C LYS A 80 7.91 -1.47 -14.58
N ILE A 81 8.68 -0.90 -13.66
CA ILE A 81 9.04 -1.52 -12.40
C ILE A 81 8.30 -0.77 -11.28
N LEU A 82 7.66 -1.52 -10.38
CA LEU A 82 7.08 -1.02 -9.15
C LEU A 82 7.78 -1.71 -7.98
N SER A 83 8.44 -0.92 -7.13
CA SER A 83 9.06 -1.39 -5.89
C SER A 83 8.19 -1.07 -4.68
N PHE A 84 8.39 -1.84 -3.61
CA PHE A 84 7.76 -1.62 -2.32
C PHE A 84 8.84 -1.40 -1.27
N SER A 85 8.74 -0.31 -0.52
CA SER A 85 9.67 0.07 0.55
C SER A 85 8.96 0.20 1.88
N GLY A 86 9.70 0.19 3.00
CA GLY A 86 9.08 0.34 4.32
C GLY A 86 8.28 -0.90 4.79
N VAL A 87 8.53 -2.07 4.20
CA VAL A 87 7.79 -3.30 4.51
C VAL A 87 8.12 -3.80 5.92
N GLY A 88 7.18 -3.62 6.85
CA GLY A 88 7.30 -4.07 8.24
C GLY A 88 7.19 -5.59 8.42
N GLU A 89 7.53 -6.08 9.61
CA GLU A 89 7.58 -7.52 9.94
C GLU A 89 6.24 -8.25 9.71
N ARG A 90 5.12 -7.64 10.10
CA ARG A 90 3.78 -8.22 9.91
C ARG A 90 3.46 -8.42 8.43
N LEU A 91 3.73 -7.43 7.59
CA LEU A 91 3.49 -7.52 6.15
C LEU A 91 4.45 -8.52 5.50
N ASN A 92 5.72 -8.55 5.91
CA ASN A 92 6.67 -9.59 5.48
C ASN A 92 6.18 -11.00 5.81
N THR A 93 5.65 -11.21 7.02
CA THR A 93 5.07 -12.50 7.42
C THR A 93 3.87 -12.85 6.54
N LEU A 94 2.98 -11.89 6.27
CA LEU A 94 1.83 -12.11 5.40
C LEU A 94 2.27 -12.49 3.98
N ILE A 95 3.23 -11.75 3.40
CA ILE A 95 3.82 -12.04 2.10
C ILE A 95 4.41 -13.46 2.07
N ALA A 96 5.14 -13.85 3.12
CA ALA A 96 5.75 -15.17 3.21
C ALA A 96 4.71 -16.29 3.29
N LEU A 97 3.64 -16.11 4.07
CA LEU A 97 2.53 -17.07 4.20
C LEU A 97 1.81 -17.32 2.88
N TYR A 98 1.75 -16.31 2.02
CA TYR A 98 1.13 -16.43 0.69
C TYR A 98 2.12 -16.79 -0.44
N GLY A 99 3.41 -16.95 -0.14
CA GLY A 99 4.42 -17.26 -1.16
C GLY A 99 4.65 -16.13 -2.17
N LEU A 100 4.47 -14.88 -1.74
CA LEU A 100 4.53 -13.70 -2.61
C LEU A 100 5.86 -12.95 -2.48
N GLN A 101 6.96 -13.63 -2.14
CA GLN A 101 8.27 -13.00 -1.92
C GLN A 101 8.73 -12.22 -3.15
N SER A 102 8.34 -12.68 -4.34
CA SER A 102 8.61 -11.99 -5.58
C SER A 102 8.13 -10.54 -5.54
N LEU A 103 7.06 -10.19 -4.81
CA LEU A 103 6.54 -8.83 -4.65
C LEU A 103 7.59 -7.82 -4.16
N LEU A 104 8.54 -8.28 -3.35
CA LEU A 104 9.62 -7.48 -2.77
C LEU A 104 10.88 -7.45 -3.64
N GLU A 105 10.97 -8.33 -4.63
CA GLU A 105 12.09 -8.34 -5.57
C GLU A 105 11.95 -7.14 -6.52
N GLU A 106 13.05 -6.46 -6.83
CA GLU A 106 13.05 -5.55 -7.98
C GLU A 106 12.89 -6.41 -9.24
N ASN A 107 11.80 -6.20 -10.00
CA ASN A 107 11.68 -6.80 -11.32
C ASN A 107 12.78 -6.22 -12.20
N GLN A 108 13.89 -6.93 -12.36
CA GLN A 108 14.88 -6.57 -13.35
C GLN A 108 14.19 -6.64 -14.72
N PRO A 109 14.27 -5.59 -15.56
CA PRO A 109 13.73 -5.67 -16.91
C PRO A 109 14.48 -6.81 -17.61
N LYS A 110 13.73 -7.79 -18.15
CA LYS A 110 14.32 -8.83 -18.99
C LYS A 110 14.89 -8.14 -20.24
N THR A 111 16.20 -7.94 -20.25
CA THR A 111 16.99 -7.61 -21.44
C THR A 111 16.87 -8.68 -22.51
#